data_AF-A0A413DSY3-F1
#
_entry.id   AF-A0A413DSY3-F1
#
_cell.length_a   1.000
_cell.length_b   1.000
_cell.length_c   1.000
_cell.angle_alpha   90.00
_cell.angle_beta   90.00
_cell.angle_gamma   90.00
#
_symmetry.space_group_name_H-M   'P 1'
#
loop_
_entity.id
_entity.type
_entity.pdbx_description
1 polymer ?
#
loop_
_entity_poly.entity_id
_entity_poly.type
_entity_poly.pdbx_seq_one_letter_code
_entity_poly.pdbx_strand_id
1 'polypeptide(L)'
;MNYFSASRAGVESCSELERRFSLNDGSMVFIPLLFYAFFCQSLAASALALDVCLLLSATAFLLHFVTNRRFACKRFGLELAWAPFFVLFFIHSLIYGVTNLTLLVVYTLLFLCMYVAAGERSWVTSCLRVLVAFAAFHAFCTIVFWLVPALYLPVKSAFFSGSYMARDYRSGFTAHYSTNSIYLSLGLVSWACGLAGSREKVRIKDLMLSLMLLLALFLTTKRGPLVASVAAIVISYLFVNRKKLSGTMLKTLVVAAIAVIAVGVLATFVPAVQATLERFIELSDDETGNGRSYLYDCAWSMFYAKPLLGCGWGTYSKYVATTSLGAMYSNLGFSSMSAHNVYLQLLAETGVIGLAAFVVPAFLSILAAMHRSESLLEEGPYGDSFCLWACLGVQIFFLIYCFSGNPLYDPQCYIPYFISCVAAFAICGSDKMILNDREGFHGYLQR
;
A
#
# COMPACT_ATOMS: atom_id res chain seq x y z
N MET A 1 -44.14 -25.58 -48.33
CA MET A 1 -44.87 -26.08 -47.15
C MET A 1 -43.95 -25.94 -45.95
N ASN A 2 -44.47 -25.32 -44.88
CA ASN A 2 -43.79 -24.99 -43.61
C ASN A 2 -43.03 -26.17 -42.98
N TYR A 3 -41.95 -25.90 -42.22
CA TYR A 3 -41.95 -25.90 -40.74
C TYR A 3 -40.52 -25.72 -40.13
N PHE A 4 -40.35 -24.60 -39.38
CA PHE A 4 -39.59 -24.36 -38.12
C PHE A 4 -38.10 -24.73 -37.91
N SER A 5 -37.27 -23.73 -37.54
CA SER A 5 -36.71 -23.53 -36.18
C SER A 5 -35.79 -22.28 -36.16
N ALA A 6 -36.15 -21.21 -35.44
CA ALA A 6 -35.75 -20.85 -34.07
C ALA A 6 -34.40 -20.08 -33.95
N SER A 7 -34.55 -18.77 -33.73
CA SER A 7 -33.68 -17.78 -33.05
C SER A 7 -32.18 -18.05 -32.84
N ARG A 8 -31.33 -17.15 -33.38
CA ARG A 8 -30.10 -16.71 -32.71
C ARG A 8 -30.22 -15.22 -32.37
N ALA A 9 -30.40 -14.95 -31.09
CA ALA A 9 -30.26 -13.61 -30.53
C ALA A 9 -28.83 -13.11 -30.75
N GLY A 10 -28.72 -11.89 -31.27
CA GLY A 10 -27.45 -11.24 -31.54
C GLY A 10 -26.64 -11.04 -30.27
N VAL A 11 -25.36 -11.35 -30.36
CA VAL A 11 -24.33 -10.96 -29.41
C VAL A 11 -24.17 -9.45 -29.56
N GLU A 12 -24.80 -8.68 -28.67
CA GLU A 12 -24.51 -7.25 -28.55
C GLU A 12 -23.09 -7.07 -28.00
N SER A 13 -22.24 -6.50 -28.84
CA SER A 13 -20.95 -5.96 -28.45
C SER A 13 -21.16 -4.71 -27.59
N CYS A 14 -21.01 -4.84 -26.27
CA CYS A 14 -21.01 -3.68 -25.38
C CYS A 14 -19.65 -2.98 -25.45
N SER A 15 -19.59 -1.98 -26.33
CA SER A 15 -18.46 -1.08 -26.56
C SER A 15 -18.47 0.08 -25.56
N GLU A 16 -17.31 0.30 -24.94
CA GLU A 16 -16.67 1.59 -24.57
C GLU A 16 -17.42 2.72 -23.83
N LEU A 17 -18.69 2.61 -23.46
CA LEU A 17 -19.37 3.65 -22.70
C LEU A 17 -19.51 3.26 -21.22
N GLU A 18 -18.76 3.98 -20.37
CA GLU A 18 -18.92 4.04 -18.91
C GLU A 18 -18.61 2.77 -18.09
N ARG A 19 -17.33 2.50 -17.79
CA ARG A 19 -16.96 1.82 -16.52
C ARG A 19 -17.25 2.75 -15.33
N ARG A 20 -18.55 2.98 -15.05
CA ARG A 20 -19.05 3.58 -13.81
C ARG A 20 -18.57 2.72 -12.64
N PHE A 21 -18.32 3.37 -11.51
CA PHE A 21 -18.12 2.71 -10.22
C PHE A 21 -19.27 1.71 -10.01
N SER A 22 -18.97 0.41 -10.05
CA SER A 22 -19.96 -0.67 -9.98
C SER A 22 -19.83 -1.34 -8.62
N LEU A 23 -20.89 -1.27 -7.81
CA LEU A 23 -20.99 -1.97 -6.52
C LEU A 23 -21.25 -3.48 -6.68
N ASN A 24 -21.29 -3.99 -7.92
CA ASN A 24 -21.56 -5.39 -8.24
C ASN A 24 -20.28 -6.25 -8.31
N ASP A 25 -19.10 -5.66 -8.07
CA ASP A 25 -17.82 -6.36 -7.98
C ASP A 25 -17.34 -6.50 -6.52
N GLY A 26 -16.27 -7.27 -6.30
CA GLY A 26 -15.71 -7.50 -4.96
C GLY A 26 -15.13 -6.27 -4.25
N SER A 27 -15.24 -5.05 -4.80
CA SER A 27 -14.60 -3.84 -4.24
C SER A 27 -15.13 -3.45 -2.87
N MET A 28 -16.39 -3.76 -2.55
CA MET A 28 -16.98 -3.47 -1.24
C MET A 28 -16.35 -4.22 -0.08
N VAL A 29 -15.54 -5.26 -0.35
CA VAL A 29 -14.70 -5.90 0.67
C VAL A 29 -13.53 -5.01 1.08
N PHE A 30 -13.01 -4.22 0.16
CA PHE A 30 -11.76 -3.48 0.34
C PHE A 30 -11.96 -1.99 0.56
N ILE A 31 -12.99 -1.38 -0.03
CA ILE A 31 -13.25 0.06 0.08
C ILE A 31 -13.45 0.52 1.53
N PRO A 32 -14.22 -0.17 2.39
CA PRO A 32 -14.34 0.23 3.79
C PRO A 32 -13.02 0.08 4.55
N LEU A 33 -12.20 -0.93 4.23
CA LEU A 33 -10.86 -1.07 4.81
C LEU A 33 -9.93 0.06 4.36
N LEU A 34 -9.96 0.46 3.09
CA LEU A 34 -9.22 1.60 2.58
C LEU A 34 -9.68 2.92 3.21
N PHE A 35 -10.99 3.08 3.42
CA PHE A 35 -11.53 4.22 4.15
C PHE A 35 -10.98 4.27 5.57
N TYR A 36 -11.03 3.15 6.31
CA TYR A 36 -10.41 3.10 7.63
C TYR A 36 -8.90 3.42 7.55
N ALA A 37 -8.16 2.83 6.61
CA ALA A 37 -6.72 3.05 6.48
C ALA A 37 -6.35 4.54 6.28
N PHE A 38 -7.10 5.28 5.46
CA PHE A 38 -6.86 6.69 5.15
C PHE A 38 -7.46 7.66 6.19
N PHE A 39 -8.45 7.24 6.96
CA PHE A 39 -9.18 8.12 7.88
C PHE A 39 -9.12 7.67 9.35
N CYS A 40 -8.31 6.68 9.72
CA CYS A 40 -8.18 6.15 11.10
C CYS A 40 -7.73 7.19 12.14
N GLN A 41 -7.22 8.35 11.72
CA GLN A 41 -6.87 9.46 12.61
C GLN A 41 -7.90 10.60 12.59
N SER A 42 -8.91 10.54 11.72
CA SER A 42 -9.89 11.61 11.50
C SER A 42 -11.32 11.05 11.48
N LEU A 43 -11.91 10.84 10.29
CA LEU A 43 -13.30 10.42 10.14
C LEU A 43 -13.59 9.01 10.69
N ALA A 44 -12.56 8.17 10.76
CA ALA A 44 -12.64 6.79 11.26
C ALA A 44 -11.79 6.58 12.53
N ALA A 45 -11.64 7.62 13.36
CA ALA A 45 -10.86 7.55 14.59
C ALA A 45 -11.55 6.79 15.74
N SER A 46 -12.88 6.62 15.69
CA SER A 46 -13.63 5.93 16.74
C SER A 46 -13.63 4.42 16.55
N ALA A 47 -13.70 3.67 17.66
CA ALA A 47 -13.86 2.21 17.63
C ALA A 47 -15.13 1.80 16.85
N LEU A 48 -16.23 2.56 17.00
CA LEU A 48 -17.46 2.33 16.25
C LEU A 48 -17.25 2.44 14.73
N ALA A 49 -16.48 3.43 14.26
CA ALA A 49 -16.21 3.59 12.83
C ALA A 49 -15.38 2.41 12.29
N LEU A 50 -14.39 1.94 13.05
CA LEU A 50 -13.65 0.72 12.74
C LEU A 50 -14.59 -0.49 12.66
N ASP A 51 -15.42 -0.71 13.68
CA ASP A 51 -16.34 -1.85 13.74
C ASP A 51 -17.31 -1.85 12.56
N VAL A 52 -17.83 -0.68 12.18
CA VAL A 52 -18.67 -0.52 10.99
C VAL A 52 -17.90 -0.85 9.71
N CYS A 53 -16.66 -0.38 9.55
CA CYS A 53 -15.83 -0.71 8.38
C CYS A 53 -15.55 -2.22 8.28
N LEU A 54 -15.24 -2.86 9.41
CA LEU A 54 -15.01 -4.29 9.50
C LEU A 54 -16.27 -5.09 9.19
N LEU A 55 -17.41 -4.70 9.76
CA LEU A 55 -18.70 -5.34 9.53
C LEU A 55 -19.09 -5.24 8.06
N LEU A 56 -19.02 -4.05 7.46
CA LEU A 56 -19.30 -3.86 6.03
C LEU A 56 -18.40 -4.73 5.15
N SER A 57 -17.10 -4.77 5.45
CA SER A 57 -16.13 -5.57 4.68
C SER A 57 -16.38 -7.07 4.83
N ALA A 58 -16.68 -7.55 6.04
CA ALA A 58 -16.98 -8.94 6.33
C ALA A 58 -18.31 -9.38 5.71
N THR A 59 -19.36 -8.56 5.80
CA THR A 59 -20.64 -8.82 5.17
C THR A 59 -20.51 -8.83 3.65
N ALA A 60 -19.79 -7.88 3.06
CA ALA A 60 -19.49 -7.88 1.62
C ALA A 60 -18.72 -9.14 1.20
N PHE A 61 -17.75 -9.57 2.01
CA PHE A 61 -16.99 -10.79 1.75
C PHE A 61 -17.88 -12.03 1.73
N LEU A 62 -18.75 -12.16 2.74
CA LEU A 62 -19.70 -13.27 2.84
C LEU A 62 -20.70 -13.26 1.67
N LEU A 63 -21.36 -12.14 1.42
CA LEU A 63 -22.38 -12.06 0.37
C LEU A 63 -21.79 -12.23 -1.04
N HIS A 64 -20.67 -11.57 -1.33
CA HIS A 64 -20.12 -11.53 -2.67
C HIS A 64 -19.40 -12.82 -3.05
N PHE A 65 -18.60 -13.38 -2.13
CA PHE A 65 -17.76 -14.52 -2.45
C PHE A 65 -18.28 -15.85 -1.90
N VAL A 66 -18.82 -15.86 -0.68
CA VAL A 66 -19.31 -17.09 -0.05
C VAL A 66 -20.68 -17.49 -0.59
N THR A 67 -21.66 -16.57 -0.57
CA THR A 67 -23.03 -16.87 -1.00
C THR A 67 -23.11 -17.11 -2.50
N ASN A 68 -22.41 -16.32 -3.32
CA ASN A 68 -22.40 -16.50 -4.77
C ASN A 68 -21.52 -17.68 -5.24
N ARG A 69 -20.91 -18.43 -4.31
CA ARG A 69 -19.95 -19.52 -4.59
C ARG A 69 -18.88 -19.13 -5.61
N ARG A 70 -18.49 -17.85 -5.63
CA ARG A 70 -17.34 -17.35 -6.41
C ARG A 70 -16.02 -17.72 -5.72
N PHE A 71 -16.00 -18.86 -5.05
CA PHE A 71 -14.76 -19.45 -4.60
C PHE A 71 -13.95 -19.77 -5.83
N ALA A 72 -12.70 -19.35 -5.81
CA ALA A 72 -11.76 -19.65 -6.84
C ALA A 72 -11.81 -21.17 -7.12
N CYS A 73 -12.44 -21.60 -8.22
CA CYS A 73 -12.22 -22.91 -8.84
C CYS A 73 -10.80 -22.93 -9.45
N LYS A 74 -9.82 -22.43 -8.70
CA LYS A 74 -8.47 -22.12 -9.10
C LYS A 74 -7.58 -23.07 -8.31
N ARG A 75 -6.67 -23.75 -8.99
CA ARG A 75 -5.54 -24.39 -8.31
C ARG A 75 -4.79 -23.27 -7.59
N PHE A 76 -4.63 -23.41 -6.27
CA PHE A 76 -3.88 -22.47 -5.46
C PHE A 76 -2.55 -22.09 -6.14
N GLY A 77 -2.27 -20.79 -6.20
CA GLY A 77 -1.10 -20.20 -6.84
C GLY A 77 -0.06 -19.68 -5.85
N LEU A 78 0.55 -18.53 -6.19
CA LEU A 78 1.61 -17.91 -5.41
C LEU A 78 1.10 -17.33 -4.08
N GLU A 79 -0.21 -17.11 -3.96
CA GLU A 79 -0.87 -16.71 -2.72
C GLU A 79 -0.58 -17.66 -1.54
N LEU A 80 -0.35 -18.96 -1.79
CA LEU A 80 0.05 -19.92 -0.75
C LEU A 80 1.39 -19.60 -0.10
N ALA A 81 2.28 -18.87 -0.79
CA ALA A 81 3.56 -18.48 -0.23
C ALA A 81 3.40 -17.57 1.00
N TRP A 82 2.26 -16.89 1.15
CA TRP A 82 1.93 -16.07 2.32
C TRP A 82 1.37 -16.88 3.49
N ALA A 83 0.94 -18.13 3.30
CA ALA A 83 0.37 -18.95 4.37
C ALA A 83 1.30 -19.09 5.60
N PRO A 84 2.61 -19.35 5.45
CA PRO A 84 3.51 -19.44 6.59
C PRO A 84 3.56 -18.16 7.44
N PHE A 85 3.52 -16.98 6.82
CA PHE A 85 3.51 -15.70 7.53
C PHE A 85 2.28 -15.56 8.43
N PHE A 86 1.09 -15.76 7.86
CA PHE A 86 -0.16 -15.63 8.60
C PHE A 86 -0.32 -16.72 9.67
N VAL A 87 0.05 -17.97 9.37
CA VAL A 87 0.03 -19.07 10.35
C VAL A 87 0.96 -18.75 11.52
N LEU A 88 2.17 -18.27 11.26
CA LEU A 88 3.10 -17.87 12.32
C LEU A 88 2.55 -16.71 13.15
N PHE A 89 1.96 -15.70 12.50
CA PHE A 89 1.29 -14.58 13.17
C PHE A 89 0.17 -15.06 14.11
N PHE A 90 -0.68 -15.99 13.68
CA PHE A 90 -1.75 -16.54 14.51
C PHE A 90 -1.21 -17.40 15.67
N ILE A 91 -0.23 -18.27 15.41
CA ILE A 91 0.43 -19.06 16.44
C ILE A 91 1.03 -18.14 17.52
N HIS A 92 1.72 -17.08 17.10
CA HIS A 92 2.29 -16.11 18.04
C HIS A 92 1.22 -15.37 18.84
N SER A 93 0.12 -14.96 18.18
CA SER A 93 -0.99 -14.29 18.84
C SER A 93 -1.67 -15.19 19.89
N LEU A 94 -1.73 -16.50 19.64
CA LEU A 94 -2.29 -17.48 20.58
C LEU A 94 -1.33 -17.77 21.76
N ILE A 95 -0.03 -17.93 21.49
CA ILE A 95 0.97 -18.28 22.51
C ILE A 95 1.32 -17.10 23.41
N TYR A 96 1.53 -15.91 22.82
CA TYR A 96 2.04 -14.72 23.52
C TYR A 96 0.94 -13.69 23.84
N GLY A 97 -0.29 -14.01 23.45
CA GLY A 97 -1.46 -13.16 23.64
C GLY A 97 -1.64 -12.11 22.54
N VAL A 98 -2.90 -11.74 22.32
CA VAL A 98 -3.28 -10.73 21.32
C VAL A 98 -2.96 -9.34 21.84
N THR A 99 -1.93 -8.72 21.28
CA THR A 99 -1.52 -7.35 21.63
C THR A 99 -2.36 -6.28 20.94
N ASN A 100 -2.85 -6.57 19.74
CA ASN A 100 -3.65 -5.66 18.93
C ASN A 100 -4.80 -6.44 18.25
N LEU A 101 -6.00 -6.33 18.81
CA LEU A 101 -7.18 -7.03 18.31
C LEU A 101 -7.57 -6.57 16.90
N THR A 102 -7.48 -5.26 16.62
CA THR A 102 -7.76 -4.71 15.29
C THR A 102 -6.85 -5.33 14.24
N LEU A 103 -5.55 -5.41 14.53
CA LEU A 103 -4.58 -6.05 13.62
C LEU A 103 -4.97 -7.51 13.37
N LEU A 104 -5.29 -8.28 14.41
CA LEU A 104 -5.70 -9.68 14.30
C LEU A 104 -6.92 -9.86 13.38
N VAL A 105 -7.97 -9.05 13.58
CA VAL A 105 -9.20 -9.13 12.80
C VAL A 105 -8.94 -8.74 11.34
N VAL A 106 -8.22 -7.64 11.09
CA VAL A 106 -7.93 -7.19 9.73
C VAL A 106 -7.00 -8.18 9.01
N TYR A 107 -5.99 -8.73 9.68
CA TYR A 107 -5.12 -9.75 9.10
C TYR A 107 -5.88 -11.02 8.75
N THR A 108 -6.85 -11.42 9.58
CA THR A 108 -7.74 -12.55 9.28
C THR A 108 -8.52 -12.29 8.01
N LEU A 109 -9.16 -11.12 7.90
CA LEU A 109 -9.93 -10.77 6.71
C LEU A 109 -9.05 -10.69 5.44
N LEU A 110 -7.87 -10.06 5.53
CA LEU A 110 -6.93 -9.96 4.41
C LEU A 110 -6.36 -11.33 3.99
N PHE A 111 -6.08 -12.20 4.95
CA PHE A 111 -5.67 -13.59 4.69
C PHE A 111 -6.74 -14.34 3.89
N LEU A 112 -8.01 -14.25 4.33
CA LEU A 112 -9.14 -14.86 3.61
C LEU A 112 -9.29 -14.26 2.19
N CYS A 113 -9.17 -12.93 2.06
CA CYS A 113 -9.23 -12.25 0.77
C CYS A 113 -8.13 -12.71 -0.19
N MET A 114 -6.94 -13.03 0.32
CA MET A 114 -5.80 -13.45 -0.48
C MET A 114 -6.08 -14.72 -1.30
N TYR A 115 -6.96 -15.61 -0.82
CA TYR A 115 -7.37 -16.82 -1.54
C TYR A 115 -8.66 -16.64 -2.33
N VAL A 116 -9.60 -15.88 -1.78
CA VAL A 116 -10.95 -15.77 -2.34
C VAL A 116 -11.03 -14.68 -3.41
N ALA A 117 -10.59 -13.46 -3.07
CA ALA A 117 -10.68 -12.31 -3.98
C ALA A 117 -9.63 -12.34 -5.10
N ALA A 118 -8.60 -13.18 -4.99
CA ALA A 118 -7.66 -13.45 -6.09
C ALA A 118 -8.29 -14.18 -7.30
N GLY A 119 -9.55 -14.60 -7.21
CA GLY A 119 -10.31 -15.18 -8.32
C GLY A 119 -10.97 -14.17 -9.27
N GLU A 120 -11.12 -12.92 -8.85
CA GLU A 120 -11.85 -11.87 -9.59
C GLU A 120 -10.99 -10.60 -9.67
N ARG A 121 -10.81 -10.00 -10.86
CA ARG A 121 -9.96 -8.78 -11.03
C ARG A 121 -10.71 -7.45 -11.16
N SER A 122 -12.03 -7.49 -11.35
CA SER A 122 -12.91 -6.32 -11.54
C SER A 122 -12.78 -5.27 -10.43
N TRP A 123 -12.71 -5.73 -9.18
CA TRP A 123 -12.63 -4.88 -7.99
C TRP A 123 -11.37 -4.01 -7.92
N VAL A 124 -10.28 -4.43 -8.57
CA VAL A 124 -8.96 -3.81 -8.43
C VAL A 124 -8.98 -2.36 -8.91
N THR A 125 -9.58 -2.12 -10.08
CA THR A 125 -9.64 -0.78 -10.67
C THR A 125 -10.44 0.18 -9.79
N SER A 126 -11.58 -0.28 -9.25
CA SER A 126 -12.42 0.48 -8.33
C SER A 126 -11.66 0.87 -7.05
N CYS A 127 -10.93 -0.07 -6.45
CA CYS A 127 -10.15 0.16 -5.23
C CYS A 127 -8.97 1.12 -5.45
N LEU A 128 -8.26 0.99 -6.58
CA LEU A 128 -7.16 1.92 -6.91
C LEU A 128 -7.67 3.35 -7.14
N ARG A 129 -8.81 3.52 -7.82
CA ARG A 129 -9.44 4.85 -7.99
C ARG A 129 -9.80 5.48 -6.64
N VAL A 130 -10.38 4.71 -5.73
CA VAL A 130 -10.72 5.16 -4.37
C VAL A 130 -9.46 5.53 -3.58
N LEU A 131 -8.43 4.70 -3.61
CA LEU A 131 -7.15 4.96 -2.94
C LEU A 131 -6.53 6.28 -3.43
N VAL A 132 -6.47 6.48 -4.75
CA VAL A 132 -5.94 7.73 -5.34
C VAL A 132 -6.82 8.93 -5.02
N ALA A 133 -8.16 8.77 -5.00
CA ALA A 133 -9.08 9.83 -4.63
C ALA A 133 -8.90 10.25 -3.16
N PHE A 134 -8.74 9.30 -2.23
CA PHE A 134 -8.44 9.61 -0.83
C PHE A 134 -7.09 10.31 -0.68
N ALA A 135 -6.05 9.83 -1.35
CA ALA A 135 -4.75 10.51 -1.35
C ALA A 135 -4.82 11.93 -1.93
N ALA A 136 -5.59 12.13 -3.01
CA ALA A 136 -5.82 13.44 -3.62
C ALA A 136 -6.56 14.39 -2.67
N PHE A 137 -7.52 13.89 -1.90
CA PHE A 137 -8.17 14.65 -0.83
C PHE A 137 -7.16 15.12 0.23
N HIS A 138 -6.28 14.23 0.70
CA HIS A 138 -5.23 14.61 1.66
C HIS A 138 -4.23 15.62 1.06
N ALA A 139 -3.90 15.49 -0.23
CA ALA A 139 -3.04 16.45 -0.94
C ALA A 139 -3.71 17.83 -1.01
N PHE A 140 -4.98 17.87 -1.39
CA PHE A 140 -5.78 19.09 -1.42
C PHE A 140 -5.80 19.77 -0.04
N CYS A 141 -6.14 19.04 1.03
CA CYS A 141 -6.13 19.61 2.38
C CYS A 141 -4.76 20.15 2.80
N THR A 142 -3.68 19.43 2.49
CA THR A 142 -2.31 19.85 2.82
C THR A 142 -1.93 21.15 2.12
N ILE A 143 -2.24 21.26 0.83
CA ILE A 143 -1.95 22.46 0.03
C ILE A 143 -2.83 23.63 0.48
N VAL A 144 -4.12 23.41 0.75
CA VAL A 144 -5.04 24.44 1.24
C VAL A 144 -4.60 24.98 2.60
N PHE A 145 -4.21 24.12 3.55
CA PHE A 145 -3.71 24.58 4.85
C PHE A 145 -2.37 25.30 4.76
N TRP A 146 -1.55 24.97 3.76
CA TRP A 146 -0.32 25.71 3.49
C TRP A 146 -0.60 27.11 2.91
N LEU A 147 -1.52 27.22 1.94
CA LEU A 147 -1.89 28.50 1.30
C LEU A 147 -2.74 29.39 2.21
N VAL A 148 -3.61 28.80 3.03
CA VAL A 148 -4.53 29.49 3.93
C VAL A 148 -4.39 28.93 5.35
N PRO A 149 -3.32 29.31 6.09
CA PRO A 149 -3.08 28.80 7.45
C PRO A 149 -4.23 29.07 8.43
N ALA A 150 -5.07 30.08 8.18
CA ALA A 150 -6.25 30.36 9.00
C ALA A 150 -7.27 29.19 9.04
N LEU A 151 -7.32 28.36 8.00
CA LEU A 151 -8.20 27.18 7.95
C LEU A 151 -7.67 26.01 8.80
N TYR A 152 -6.38 26.03 9.14
CA TYR A 152 -5.72 24.93 9.85
C TYR A 152 -6.28 24.72 11.26
N LEU A 153 -6.28 25.77 12.09
CA LEU A 153 -6.66 25.68 13.50
C LEU A 153 -8.11 25.21 13.71
N PRO A 154 -9.13 25.74 13.00
CA PRO A 154 -10.50 25.27 13.16
C PRO A 154 -10.66 23.79 12.80
N VAL A 155 -10.05 23.34 11.70
CA VAL A 155 -10.12 21.93 11.29
C VAL A 155 -9.43 21.03 12.30
N LYS A 156 -8.27 21.45 12.84
CA LYS A 156 -7.58 20.68 13.87
C LYS A 156 -8.36 20.59 15.17
N SER A 157 -8.98 21.67 15.60
CA SER A 157 -9.85 21.67 16.77
C SER A 157 -11.06 20.74 16.58
N ALA A 158 -11.67 20.73 15.39
CA ALA A 158 -12.85 19.91 15.13
C ALA A 158 -12.56 18.40 15.07
N PHE A 159 -11.46 17.99 14.41
CA PHE A 159 -11.21 16.57 14.12
C PHE A 159 -10.06 15.95 14.95
N PHE A 160 -9.21 16.76 15.57
CA PHE A 160 -7.95 16.30 16.18
C PHE A 160 -7.66 16.97 17.54
N SER A 161 -8.67 17.52 18.23
CA SER A 161 -8.51 18.23 19.51
C SER A 161 -7.78 17.44 20.59
N GLY A 162 -7.91 16.11 20.59
CA GLY A 162 -7.23 15.21 21.52
C GLY A 162 -5.78 14.87 21.13
N SER A 163 -5.26 15.35 20.00
CA SER A 163 -3.92 14.98 19.52
C SER A 163 -2.93 16.13 19.64
N TYR A 164 -1.99 16.00 20.56
CA TYR A 164 -0.88 16.96 20.70
C TYR A 164 0.02 17.03 19.45
N MET A 165 -0.07 16.06 18.55
CA MET A 165 0.74 15.96 17.33
C MET A 165 0.21 16.85 16.19
N ALA A 166 -1.06 17.26 16.25
CA ALA A 166 -1.72 18.05 15.22
C ALA A 166 -1.40 19.55 15.40
N ARG A 167 -0.13 19.94 15.21
CA ARG A 167 0.38 21.30 15.50
C ARG A 167 0.57 22.23 14.31
N ASP A 168 0.92 21.68 13.14
CA ASP A 168 1.04 22.47 11.91
C ASP A 168 0.39 21.81 10.67
N TYR A 169 0.35 22.59 9.58
CA TYR A 169 -0.26 22.22 8.30
C TYR A 169 0.38 20.99 7.63
N ARG A 170 1.60 20.59 8.02
CA ARG A 170 2.33 19.45 7.41
C ARG A 170 1.62 18.12 7.64
N SER A 171 0.82 18.07 8.71
CA SER A 171 -0.10 16.97 9.01
C SER A 171 -1.33 16.92 8.11
N GLY A 172 -1.59 17.91 7.25
CA GLY A 172 -2.74 17.91 6.35
C GLY A 172 -4.05 17.62 7.09
N PHE A 173 -4.86 16.72 6.56
CA PHE A 173 -6.06 16.20 7.25
C PHE A 173 -5.79 14.92 8.06
N THR A 174 -4.69 14.88 8.82
CA THR A 174 -4.33 13.78 9.75
C THR A 174 -3.84 14.32 11.09
N ALA A 175 -3.64 13.46 12.09
CA ALA A 175 -3.09 13.90 13.38
C ALA A 175 -1.57 14.17 13.30
N HIS A 176 -0.87 13.55 12.34
CA HIS A 176 0.59 13.57 12.30
C HIS A 176 1.15 13.59 10.87
N TYR A 177 2.19 14.40 10.64
CA TYR A 177 2.83 14.59 9.33
C TYR A 177 3.40 13.31 8.72
N SER A 178 3.87 12.33 9.52
CA SER A 178 4.26 11.02 8.98
C SER A 178 3.07 10.29 8.35
N THR A 179 1.91 10.32 9.00
CA THR A 179 0.71 9.66 8.48
C THR A 179 0.22 10.33 7.20
N ASN A 180 0.24 11.66 7.16
CA ASN A 180 -0.08 12.41 5.96
C ASN A 180 0.87 12.05 4.80
N SER A 181 2.18 11.99 5.07
CA SER A 181 3.17 11.61 4.06
C SER A 181 2.98 10.18 3.52
N ILE A 182 2.53 9.23 4.36
CA ILE A 182 2.20 7.87 3.91
C ILE A 182 1.03 7.89 2.92
N TYR A 183 -0.06 8.60 3.23
CA TYR A 183 -1.23 8.68 2.35
C TYR A 183 -0.88 9.29 1.00
N LEU A 184 -0.07 10.35 1.00
CA LEU A 184 0.41 11.02 -0.21
C LEU A 184 1.35 10.12 -1.02
N SER A 185 2.26 9.41 -0.35
CA SER A 185 3.14 8.42 -0.97
C SER A 185 2.36 7.29 -1.63
N LEU A 186 1.33 6.74 -0.98
CA LEU A 186 0.50 5.67 -1.55
C LEU A 186 -0.24 6.13 -2.81
N GLY A 187 -0.82 7.34 -2.79
CA GLY A 187 -1.45 7.94 -3.97
C GLY A 187 -0.45 8.21 -5.10
N LEU A 188 0.67 8.85 -4.78
CA LEU A 188 1.71 9.20 -5.75
C LEU A 188 2.29 7.96 -6.43
N VAL A 189 2.68 6.96 -5.63
CA VAL A 189 3.31 5.74 -6.13
C VAL A 189 2.33 4.92 -6.96
N SER A 190 1.12 4.68 -6.46
CA SER A 190 0.11 3.93 -7.23
C SER A 190 -0.21 4.61 -8.56
N TRP A 191 -0.36 5.95 -8.56
CA TRP A 191 -0.64 6.71 -9.77
C TRP A 191 0.54 6.72 -10.74
N ALA A 192 1.74 7.12 -10.29
CA ALA A 192 2.92 7.26 -11.14
C ALA A 192 3.42 5.91 -11.69
N CYS A 193 3.45 4.86 -10.87
CA CYS A 193 3.83 3.53 -11.34
C CYS A 193 2.77 2.97 -12.31
N GLY A 194 1.48 3.18 -12.04
CA GLY A 194 0.42 2.81 -12.96
C GLY A 194 0.55 3.51 -14.32
N LEU A 195 0.84 4.82 -14.33
CA LEU A 195 1.09 5.56 -15.57
C LEU A 195 2.34 5.05 -16.31
N ALA A 196 3.42 4.75 -15.57
CA ALA A 196 4.63 4.20 -16.17
C ALA A 196 4.37 2.86 -16.87
N GLY A 197 3.50 2.03 -16.30
CA GLY A 197 3.06 0.75 -16.86
C GLY A 197 1.95 0.86 -17.90
N SER A 198 1.35 2.03 -18.09
CA SER A 198 0.30 2.24 -19.08
C SER A 198 0.89 2.37 -20.48
N ARG A 199 0.23 1.76 -21.46
CA ARG A 199 0.57 1.92 -22.88
C ARG A 199 -0.06 3.18 -23.50
N GLU A 200 -0.99 3.79 -22.77
CA GLU A 200 -1.67 5.01 -23.19
C GLU A 200 -0.78 6.23 -23.03
N LYS A 201 -1.03 7.24 -23.86
CA LYS A 201 -0.34 8.53 -23.72
C LYS A 201 -0.77 9.20 -22.41
N VAL A 202 0.22 9.63 -21.62
CA VAL A 202 -0.01 10.41 -20.40
C VAL A 202 -0.69 11.73 -20.75
N ARG A 203 -1.82 12.04 -20.12
CA ARG A 203 -2.55 13.29 -20.35
C ARG A 203 -2.12 14.36 -19.34
N ILE A 204 -2.40 15.62 -19.66
CA ILE A 204 -2.05 16.74 -18.78
C ILE A 204 -2.65 16.62 -17.37
N LYS A 205 -3.89 16.14 -17.25
CA LYS A 205 -4.55 15.90 -15.96
C LYS A 205 -3.81 14.84 -15.11
N ASP A 206 -3.21 13.86 -15.76
CA ASP A 206 -2.48 12.77 -15.09
C ASP A 206 -1.17 13.32 -14.51
N LEU A 207 -0.51 14.23 -15.22
CA LEU A 207 0.65 14.99 -14.75
C LEU A 207 0.29 15.98 -13.63
N MET A 208 -0.81 16.71 -13.76
CA MET A 208 -1.29 17.64 -12.74
C MET A 208 -1.57 16.94 -11.41
N LEU A 209 -2.21 15.77 -11.44
CA LEU A 209 -2.45 14.98 -10.24
C LEU A 209 -1.15 14.48 -9.60
N SER A 210 -0.20 14.01 -10.43
CA SER A 210 1.12 13.57 -9.97
C SER A 210 1.88 14.72 -9.30
N LEU A 211 1.86 15.92 -9.90
CA LEU A 211 2.50 17.11 -9.37
C LEU A 211 1.84 17.59 -8.06
N MET A 212 0.51 17.54 -7.98
CA MET A 212 -0.24 17.89 -6.76
C MET A 212 0.13 16.96 -5.60
N LEU A 213 0.16 15.64 -5.83
CA LEU A 213 0.54 14.65 -4.83
C LEU A 213 2.01 14.82 -4.40
N LEU A 214 2.91 15.05 -5.36
CA LEU A 214 4.33 15.28 -5.09
C LEU A 214 4.57 16.56 -4.29
N LEU A 215 3.93 17.67 -4.67
CA LEU A 215 4.02 18.94 -3.95
C LEU A 215 3.53 18.79 -2.51
N ALA A 216 2.35 18.19 -2.32
CA ALA A 216 1.82 17.93 -0.99
C ALA A 216 2.78 17.05 -0.16
N LEU A 217 3.40 16.03 -0.78
CA LEU A 217 4.36 15.16 -0.10
C LEU A 217 5.60 15.94 0.36
N PHE A 218 6.14 16.84 -0.47
CA PHE A 218 7.23 17.75 -0.07
C PHE A 218 6.82 18.66 1.09
N LEU A 219 5.61 19.21 1.06
CA LEU A 219 5.09 20.08 2.14
C LEU A 219 5.02 19.36 3.50
N THR A 220 4.97 18.02 3.54
CA THR A 220 5.01 17.26 4.80
C THR A 220 6.37 17.28 5.48
N THR A 221 7.45 17.59 4.75
CA THR A 221 8.85 17.54 5.22
C THR A 221 9.33 16.16 5.71
N LYS A 222 8.62 15.07 5.38
CA LYS A 222 8.97 13.70 5.82
C LYS A 222 9.85 12.97 4.79
N ARG A 223 11.14 12.84 5.12
CA ARG A 223 12.18 12.22 4.27
C ARG A 223 11.90 10.75 3.92
N GLY A 224 11.53 9.91 4.90
CA GLY A 224 11.43 8.45 4.72
C GLY A 224 10.44 8.02 3.62
N PRO A 225 9.15 8.39 3.72
CA PRO A 225 8.17 8.09 2.67
C PRO A 225 8.51 8.73 1.33
N LEU A 226 9.09 9.94 1.31
CA LEU A 226 9.53 10.59 0.07
C LEU A 226 10.60 9.75 -0.66
N VAL A 227 11.66 9.34 0.03
CA VAL A 227 12.73 8.50 -0.54
C VAL A 227 12.17 7.15 -1.01
N ALA A 228 11.32 6.51 -0.19
CA ALA A 228 10.69 5.25 -0.56
C ALA A 228 9.80 5.38 -1.80
N SER A 229 9.06 6.49 -1.94
CA SER A 229 8.22 6.75 -3.12
C SER A 229 9.04 6.95 -4.38
N VAL A 230 10.10 7.78 -4.32
CA VAL A 230 10.99 8.02 -5.46
C VAL A 230 11.65 6.71 -5.89
N ALA A 231 12.18 5.94 -4.95
CA ALA A 231 12.82 4.65 -5.23
C ALA A 231 11.83 3.66 -5.87
N ALA A 232 10.61 3.56 -5.34
CA ALA A 232 9.58 2.69 -5.92
C ALA A 232 9.23 3.08 -7.36
N ILE A 233 9.03 4.38 -7.64
CA ILE A 233 8.73 4.88 -8.99
C ILE A 233 9.88 4.62 -9.96
N VAL A 234 11.13 4.88 -9.54
CA VAL A 234 12.32 4.64 -10.37
C VAL A 234 12.47 3.14 -10.67
N ILE A 235 12.37 2.28 -9.66
CA ILE A 235 12.45 0.83 -9.83
C ILE A 235 11.36 0.35 -10.80
N SER A 236 10.09 0.72 -10.58
CA SER A 236 9.00 0.35 -11.48
C SER A 236 9.25 0.85 -12.91
N TYR A 237 9.64 2.11 -13.09
CA TYR A 237 9.90 2.68 -14.41
C TYR A 237 11.04 1.98 -15.17
N LEU A 238 12.15 1.69 -14.49
CA LEU A 238 13.28 0.95 -15.07
C LEU A 238 12.87 -0.47 -15.48
N PHE A 239 12.05 -1.13 -14.66
CA PHE A 239 11.60 -2.49 -14.96
C PHE A 239 10.58 -2.57 -16.09
N VAL A 240 9.61 -1.64 -16.15
CA VAL A 240 8.70 -1.52 -17.31
C VAL A 240 9.51 -1.39 -18.60
N ASN A 241 10.53 -0.51 -18.58
CA ASN A 241 11.31 -0.16 -19.75
C ASN A 241 12.59 -1.00 -19.92
N ARG A 242 12.67 -2.18 -19.28
CA ARG A 242 13.90 -2.97 -19.19
C ARG A 242 14.48 -3.43 -20.53
N LYS A 243 13.64 -3.56 -21.57
CA LYS A 243 14.08 -3.91 -22.93
C LYS A 243 14.81 -2.77 -23.65
N LYS A 244 14.75 -1.54 -23.12
CA LYS A 244 15.37 -0.32 -23.67
C LYS A 244 16.39 0.28 -22.69
N LEU A 245 16.96 -0.55 -21.81
CA LEU A 245 17.64 -0.16 -20.57
C LEU A 245 18.71 0.93 -20.74
N SER A 246 19.57 0.86 -21.76
CA SER A 246 20.65 1.84 -22.00
C SER A 246 20.12 3.27 -22.24
N GLY A 247 19.12 3.43 -23.13
CA GLY A 247 18.52 4.75 -23.41
C GLY A 247 17.54 5.20 -22.32
N THR A 248 16.85 4.27 -21.68
CA THR A 248 15.94 4.56 -20.56
C THR A 248 16.70 5.03 -19.33
N MET A 249 17.79 4.34 -18.95
CA MET A 249 18.58 4.70 -17.78
C MET A 249 19.14 6.11 -17.88
N LEU A 250 19.67 6.49 -19.05
CA LEU A 250 20.11 7.86 -19.30
C LEU A 250 18.94 8.86 -19.19
N LYS A 251 17.77 8.58 -19.76
CA LYS A 251 16.58 9.44 -19.62
C LYS A 251 16.12 9.57 -18.18
N THR A 252 16.08 8.47 -17.42
CA THR A 252 15.72 8.48 -16.00
C THR A 252 16.71 9.32 -15.20
N LEU A 253 18.01 9.17 -15.45
CA LEU A 253 19.06 9.95 -14.80
C LEU A 253 18.93 11.45 -15.13
N VAL A 254 18.66 11.79 -16.40
CA VAL A 254 18.43 13.17 -16.81
C VAL A 254 17.19 13.77 -16.16
N VAL A 255 16.06 13.04 -16.15
CA VAL A 255 14.83 13.49 -15.49
C VAL A 255 15.03 13.62 -13.98
N ALA A 256 15.74 12.68 -13.35
CA ALA A 256 16.09 12.75 -11.94
C ALA A 256 16.98 13.96 -11.65
N ALA A 257 18.00 14.23 -12.48
CA ALA A 257 18.84 15.40 -12.34
C ALA A 257 18.04 16.71 -12.49
N ILE A 258 17.15 16.79 -13.48
CA ILE A 258 16.24 17.94 -13.65
C ILE A 258 15.33 18.10 -12.43
N ALA A 259 14.78 17.01 -11.90
CA ALA A 259 13.93 17.05 -10.70
C ALA A 259 14.71 17.53 -9.47
N VAL A 260 15.96 17.08 -9.28
CA VAL A 260 16.84 17.54 -8.19
C VAL A 260 17.13 19.04 -8.34
N ILE A 261 17.47 19.50 -9.54
CA ILE A 261 17.69 20.94 -9.81
C ILE A 261 16.41 21.74 -9.55
N ALA A 262 15.26 21.28 -10.03
CA ALA A 262 13.98 21.94 -9.83
C ALA A 262 13.61 22.02 -8.35
N VAL A 263 13.88 20.97 -7.56
CA VAL A 263 13.70 20.98 -6.10
C VAL A 263 14.66 21.97 -5.44
N GLY A 264 15.93 22.02 -5.86
CA GLY A 264 16.92 22.99 -5.36
C GLY A 264 16.52 24.43 -5.64
N VAL A 265 16.01 24.73 -6.84
CA VAL A 265 15.46 26.06 -7.18
C VAL A 265 14.19 26.34 -6.38
N LEU A 266 13.27 25.37 -6.25
CA LEU A 266 12.04 25.57 -5.48
C LEU A 266 12.33 25.84 -4.00
N ALA A 267 13.39 25.26 -3.45
CA ALA A 267 13.83 25.51 -2.08
C ALA A 267 14.21 26.97 -1.83
N THR A 268 14.71 27.71 -2.83
CA THR A 268 15.05 29.14 -2.64
C THR A 268 13.80 30.02 -2.50
N PHE A 269 12.63 29.53 -2.92
CA PHE A 269 11.36 30.28 -2.90
C PHE A 269 10.36 29.73 -1.87
N VAL A 270 10.47 28.46 -1.49
CA VAL A 270 9.52 27.78 -0.61
C VAL A 270 10.24 27.28 0.65
N PRO A 271 10.11 27.97 1.79
CA PRO A 271 10.78 27.60 3.05
C PRO A 271 10.52 26.16 3.50
N ALA A 272 9.35 25.60 3.17
CA ALA A 272 9.02 24.20 3.48
C ALA A 272 9.88 23.20 2.68
N VAL A 273 10.20 23.53 1.43
CA VAL A 273 11.07 22.71 0.57
C VAL A 273 12.52 22.85 1.04
N GLN A 274 12.95 24.06 1.40
CA GLN A 274 14.25 24.30 2.05
C GLN A 274 14.41 23.46 3.32
N ALA A 275 13.47 23.52 4.25
CA ALA A 275 13.50 22.74 5.49
C ALA A 275 13.57 21.21 5.25
N THR A 276 13.02 20.74 4.13
CA THR A 276 13.13 19.33 3.75
C THR A 276 14.55 19.00 3.29
N LEU A 277 15.17 19.88 2.48
CA LEU A 277 16.55 19.72 2.02
C LEU A 277 17.57 19.85 3.16
N GLU A 278 17.40 20.82 4.05
CA GLU A 278 18.25 21.01 5.24
C GLU A 278 18.26 19.74 6.09
N ARG A 279 17.09 19.13 6.33
CA ARG A 279 17.03 17.84 6.99
C ARG A 279 17.79 16.75 6.24
N PHE A 280 17.79 16.71 4.91
CA PHE A 280 18.59 15.71 4.20
C PHE A 280 20.09 15.92 4.41
N ILE A 281 20.54 17.17 4.49
CA ILE A 281 21.94 17.54 4.74
C ILE A 281 22.33 17.21 6.19
N GLU A 282 21.52 17.59 7.18
CA GLU A 282 21.79 17.26 8.60
C GLU A 282 21.95 15.74 8.85
N LEU A 283 21.28 14.91 8.04
CA LEU A 283 21.37 13.45 8.16
C LEU A 283 22.75 12.90 7.78
N SER A 284 23.57 13.62 6.98
CA SER A 284 24.95 13.22 6.71
C SER A 284 25.91 13.49 7.87
N ASP A 285 25.54 14.42 8.76
CA ASP A 285 26.42 14.92 9.83
C ASP A 285 26.09 14.29 11.20
N ASP A 286 24.93 13.64 11.33
CA ASP A 286 24.41 13.12 12.60
C ASP A 286 24.84 11.66 12.84
N GLU A 287 26.02 11.46 13.48
CA GLU A 287 26.60 10.14 13.77
C GLU A 287 25.71 9.24 14.68
N THR A 288 24.74 9.83 15.39
CA THR A 288 23.88 9.11 16.35
C THR A 288 22.55 8.61 15.78
N GLY A 289 22.25 8.89 14.51
CA GLY A 289 21.09 8.34 13.81
C GLY A 289 19.75 8.61 14.48
N ASN A 290 19.31 9.88 14.56
CA ASN A 290 17.96 10.30 15.01
C ASN A 290 17.46 9.66 16.35
N GLY A 291 18.35 9.17 17.24
CA GLY A 291 17.97 8.52 18.51
C GLY A 291 17.40 7.09 18.38
N ARG A 292 17.59 6.43 17.23
CA ARG A 292 17.07 5.07 16.96
C ARG A 292 18.01 3.94 17.32
N SER A 293 19.30 4.23 17.54
CA SER A 293 20.32 3.25 17.91
C SER A 293 19.88 2.39 19.12
N TYR A 294 19.42 3.03 20.19
CA TYR A 294 18.94 2.31 21.39
C TYR A 294 17.71 1.43 21.14
N LEU A 295 16.82 1.83 20.20
CA LEU A 295 15.69 1.00 19.80
C LEU A 295 16.17 -0.24 19.03
N TYR A 296 17.21 -0.09 18.19
CA TYR A 296 17.84 -1.20 17.49
C TYR A 296 18.57 -2.14 18.45
N ASP A 297 19.25 -1.62 19.46
CA ASP A 297 19.90 -2.44 20.50
C ASP A 297 18.89 -3.30 21.26
N CYS A 298 17.70 -2.77 21.55
CA CYS A 298 16.61 -3.55 22.14
C CYS A 298 16.18 -4.70 21.21
N ALA A 299 16.06 -4.44 19.90
CA ALA A 299 15.67 -5.45 18.94
C ALA A 299 16.74 -6.55 18.80
N TRP A 300 18.01 -6.17 18.74
CA TRP A 300 19.13 -7.11 18.72
C TRP A 300 19.19 -7.95 19.99
N SER A 301 18.98 -7.35 21.15
CA SER A 301 18.93 -8.07 22.44
C SER A 301 17.81 -9.13 22.45
N MET A 302 16.62 -8.78 21.96
CA MET A 302 15.51 -9.73 21.81
C MET A 302 15.84 -10.85 20.81
N PHE A 303 16.42 -10.50 19.66
CA PHE A 303 16.82 -11.49 18.66
C PHE A 303 17.85 -12.49 19.19
N TYR A 304 18.91 -12.01 19.85
CA TYR A 304 19.94 -12.89 20.41
C TYR A 304 19.40 -13.82 21.50
N ALA A 305 18.36 -13.40 22.23
CA ALA A 305 17.70 -14.25 23.20
C ALA A 305 16.92 -15.41 22.55
N LYS A 306 16.27 -15.18 21.40
CA LYS A 306 15.45 -16.20 20.70
C LYS A 306 15.58 -16.09 19.16
N PRO A 307 16.71 -16.51 18.56
CA PRO A 307 17.02 -16.18 17.18
C PRO A 307 16.13 -16.86 16.14
N LEU A 308 15.64 -18.08 16.40
CA LEU A 308 14.89 -18.84 15.39
C LEU A 308 13.41 -18.44 15.30
N LEU A 309 12.70 -18.45 16.43
CA LEU A 309 11.26 -18.21 16.52
C LEU A 309 10.90 -16.87 17.17
N GLY A 310 11.87 -16.11 17.68
CA GLY A 310 11.63 -14.80 18.29
C GLY A 310 10.88 -14.84 19.62
N CYS A 311 10.59 -13.65 20.13
CA CYS A 311 9.98 -13.45 21.45
C CYS A 311 8.44 -13.39 21.45
N GLY A 312 7.80 -13.44 20.28
CA GLY A 312 6.35 -13.31 20.13
C GLY A 312 5.95 -12.03 19.40
N TRP A 313 4.91 -12.09 18.57
CA TRP A 313 4.43 -10.94 17.80
C TRP A 313 3.92 -9.82 18.73
N GLY A 314 4.32 -8.58 18.44
CA GLY A 314 3.95 -7.41 19.23
C GLY A 314 4.62 -7.32 20.61
N THR A 315 5.58 -8.19 20.92
CA THR A 315 6.31 -8.16 22.20
C THR A 315 7.40 -7.09 22.24
N TYR A 316 7.83 -6.56 21.09
CA TYR A 316 8.89 -5.55 21.04
C TYR A 316 8.54 -4.30 21.85
N SER A 317 7.33 -3.75 21.64
CA SER A 317 6.88 -2.56 22.37
C SER A 317 6.81 -2.78 23.88
N LYS A 318 6.40 -3.99 24.31
CA LYS A 318 6.36 -4.40 25.72
C LYS A 318 7.77 -4.48 26.31
N TYR A 319 8.72 -5.04 25.56
CA TYR A 319 10.10 -5.13 25.98
C TYR A 319 10.73 -3.74 26.15
N VAL A 320 10.55 -2.84 25.18
CA VAL A 320 11.04 -1.46 25.29
C VAL A 320 10.43 -0.77 26.52
N ALA A 321 9.15 -0.97 26.81
CA ALA A 321 8.49 -0.42 27.99
C ALA A 321 9.13 -0.85 29.33
N THR A 322 9.84 -1.99 29.39
CA THR A 322 10.56 -2.44 30.60
C THR A 322 11.96 -1.83 30.75
N THR A 323 12.43 -1.07 29.76
CA THR A 323 13.76 -0.46 29.77
C THR A 323 13.71 0.99 30.25
N SER A 324 14.87 1.56 30.60
CA SER A 324 15.01 3.00 30.89
C SER A 324 14.59 3.87 29.70
N LEU A 325 14.79 3.38 28.47
CA LEU A 325 14.34 4.05 27.25
C LEU A 325 12.81 4.14 27.20
N GLY A 326 12.11 3.07 27.56
CA GLY A 326 10.64 3.07 27.67
C GLY A 326 10.14 4.08 28.71
N ALA A 327 10.79 4.15 29.87
CA ALA A 327 10.45 5.13 30.90
C ALA A 327 10.66 6.58 30.41
N MET A 328 11.75 6.84 29.68
CA MET A 328 12.01 8.15 29.06
C MET A 328 10.90 8.52 28.06
N TYR A 329 10.52 7.62 27.16
CA TYR A 329 9.46 7.88 26.17
C TYR A 329 8.09 8.04 26.83
N SER A 330 7.81 7.28 27.89
CA SER A 330 6.58 7.42 28.67
C SER A 330 6.46 8.82 29.30
N ASN A 331 7.56 9.36 29.86
CA ASN A 331 7.61 10.73 30.38
C ASN A 331 7.39 11.80 29.29
N LEU A 332 7.73 11.49 28.04
CA LEU A 332 7.46 12.34 26.88
C LEU A 332 6.04 12.16 26.30
N GLY A 333 5.20 11.33 26.92
CA GLY A 333 3.82 11.09 26.51
C GLY A 333 3.65 10.02 25.42
N PHE A 334 4.66 9.21 25.13
CA PHE A 334 4.54 8.07 24.22
C PHE A 334 4.15 6.80 24.99
N SER A 335 3.06 6.17 24.55
CA SER A 335 2.52 4.95 25.20
C SER A 335 3.13 3.65 24.67
N SER A 336 3.78 3.67 23.51
CA SER A 336 4.38 2.51 22.87
C SER A 336 5.45 2.95 21.88
N MET A 337 6.52 2.15 21.78
CA MET A 337 7.62 2.38 20.85
C MET A 337 7.78 1.20 19.90
N SER A 338 8.13 1.53 18.65
CA SER A 338 8.49 0.56 17.62
C SER A 338 9.95 0.71 17.25
N ALA A 339 10.54 -0.30 16.61
CA ALA A 339 11.92 -0.18 16.14
C ALA A 339 12.04 0.88 15.03
N HIS A 340 10.93 1.24 14.37
CA HIS A 340 10.96 2.02 13.12
C HIS A 340 11.84 1.36 12.04
N ASN A 341 11.92 0.04 12.09
CA ASN A 341 12.49 -0.85 11.11
C ASN A 341 11.76 -2.20 11.24
N VAL A 342 10.84 -2.49 10.32
CA VAL A 342 10.01 -3.69 10.35
C VAL A 342 10.87 -4.95 10.29
N TYR A 343 11.94 -4.96 9.50
CA TYR A 343 12.79 -6.14 9.36
C TYR A 343 13.46 -6.50 10.68
N LEU A 344 13.99 -5.49 11.38
CA LEU A 344 14.62 -5.69 12.67
C LEU A 344 13.59 -6.01 13.76
N GLN A 345 12.42 -5.38 13.75
CA GLN A 345 11.35 -5.69 14.70
C GLN A 345 10.79 -7.11 14.49
N LEU A 346 10.55 -7.53 13.24
CA LEU A 346 10.17 -8.91 12.93
C LEU A 346 11.24 -9.90 13.34
N LEU A 347 12.52 -9.58 13.12
CA LEU A 347 13.63 -10.44 13.53
C LEU A 347 13.62 -10.64 15.06
N ALA A 348 13.36 -9.58 15.84
CA ALA A 348 13.22 -9.66 17.29
C ALA A 348 11.98 -10.45 17.74
N GLU A 349 10.83 -10.22 17.11
CA GLU A 349 9.54 -10.78 17.51
C GLU A 349 9.29 -12.20 17.00
N THR A 350 9.88 -12.56 15.86
CA THR A 350 9.57 -13.81 15.14
C THR A 350 10.79 -14.60 14.70
N GLY A 351 12.00 -14.09 14.97
CA GLY A 351 13.25 -14.72 14.59
C GLY A 351 13.47 -14.77 13.08
N VAL A 352 14.50 -15.51 12.66
CA VAL A 352 14.84 -15.64 11.23
C VAL A 352 13.71 -16.31 10.44
N ILE A 353 12.94 -17.20 11.08
CA ILE A 353 11.84 -17.93 10.43
C ILE A 353 10.71 -16.97 10.06
N GLY A 354 10.25 -16.14 11.00
CA GLY A 354 9.16 -15.19 10.70
C GLY A 354 9.59 -14.05 9.77
N LEU A 355 10.85 -13.59 9.89
CA LEU A 355 11.40 -12.65 8.91
C LEU A 355 11.41 -13.26 7.50
N ALA A 356 11.90 -14.49 7.34
CA ALA A 356 11.89 -15.18 6.04
C ALA A 356 10.47 -15.42 5.53
N ALA A 357 9.54 -15.80 6.41
CA ALA A 357 8.14 -16.00 6.07
C ALA A 357 7.47 -14.72 5.56
N PHE A 358 7.93 -13.54 5.95
CA PHE A 358 7.47 -12.27 5.39
C PHE A 358 8.21 -11.89 4.09
N VAL A 359 9.55 -11.90 4.12
CA VAL A 359 10.39 -11.38 3.04
C VAL A 359 10.29 -12.22 1.76
N VAL A 360 10.35 -13.55 1.88
CA VAL A 360 10.34 -14.45 0.72
C VAL A 360 9.07 -14.31 -0.11
N PRO A 361 7.83 -14.44 0.43
CA PRO A 361 6.64 -14.28 -0.39
C PRO A 361 6.45 -12.87 -0.91
N ALA A 362 6.89 -11.83 -0.18
CA ALA A 362 6.87 -10.46 -0.68
C ALA A 362 7.70 -10.31 -1.96
N PHE A 363 8.95 -10.81 -1.95
CA PHE A 363 9.80 -10.78 -3.14
C PHE A 363 9.28 -11.67 -4.26
N LEU A 364 8.82 -12.89 -3.96
CA LEU A 364 8.26 -13.78 -4.97
C LEU A 364 7.04 -13.16 -5.66
N SER A 365 6.16 -12.50 -4.90
CA SER A 365 4.96 -11.82 -5.43
C SER A 365 5.34 -10.74 -6.44
N ILE A 366 6.33 -9.92 -6.10
CA ILE A 366 6.86 -8.87 -6.98
C ILE A 366 7.49 -9.48 -8.24
N LEU A 367 8.39 -10.45 -8.09
CA LEU A 367 9.10 -11.07 -9.22
C LEU A 367 8.14 -11.77 -10.19
N ALA A 368 7.17 -12.52 -9.66
CA ALA A 368 6.18 -13.22 -10.48
C ALA A 368 5.32 -12.24 -11.29
N ALA A 369 4.89 -11.14 -10.66
CA ALA A 369 4.12 -10.11 -11.33
C ALA A 369 4.93 -9.35 -12.39
N MET A 370 6.22 -9.10 -12.14
CA MET A 370 7.13 -8.42 -13.09
C MET A 370 7.54 -9.28 -14.29
N HIS A 371 7.47 -10.60 -14.17
CA HIS A 371 7.70 -11.53 -15.28
C HIS A 371 6.45 -11.80 -16.11
N ARG A 372 5.29 -11.22 -15.74
CA ARG A 372 4.06 -11.40 -16.50
C ARG A 372 4.17 -10.80 -17.90
N SER A 373 3.69 -11.53 -18.92
CA SER A 373 3.64 -11.02 -20.29
C SER A 373 2.61 -9.90 -20.40
N GLU A 374 3.05 -8.72 -20.80
CA GLU A 374 2.17 -7.58 -21.05
C GLU A 374 1.16 -7.83 -22.20
N SER A 375 1.39 -8.84 -23.04
CA SER A 375 0.47 -9.20 -24.13
C SER A 375 -0.87 -9.80 -23.66
N LEU A 376 -0.97 -10.14 -22.37
CA LEU A 376 -2.15 -10.78 -21.78
C LEU A 376 -3.01 -9.79 -20.96
N LEU A 377 -2.54 -8.55 -20.82
CA LEU A 377 -3.20 -7.54 -20.01
C LEU A 377 -4.17 -6.73 -20.86
N GLU A 378 -5.39 -6.52 -20.35
CA GLU A 378 -6.39 -5.68 -21.03
C GLU A 378 -5.85 -4.26 -21.26
N GLU A 379 -6.04 -3.79 -22.50
CA GLU A 379 -5.68 -2.44 -22.92
C GLU A 379 -6.79 -1.44 -22.57
N GLY A 380 -6.40 -0.17 -22.40
CA GLY A 380 -7.30 0.92 -22.07
C GLY A 380 -6.80 1.84 -20.96
N PRO A 381 -7.41 3.03 -20.82
CA PRO A 381 -7.06 3.97 -19.77
C PRO A 381 -7.37 3.35 -18.41
N TYR A 382 -6.33 3.12 -17.62
CA TYR A 382 -6.40 2.43 -16.32
C TYR A 382 -6.81 0.94 -16.43
N GLY A 383 -6.43 0.26 -17.51
CA GLY A 383 -6.57 -1.18 -17.68
C GLY A 383 -5.62 -2.01 -16.81
N ASP A 384 -5.53 -3.31 -17.08
CA ASP A 384 -4.81 -4.26 -16.21
C ASP A 384 -3.33 -3.93 -16.03
N SER A 385 -2.67 -3.42 -17.07
CA SER A 385 -1.26 -3.01 -16.98
C SER A 385 -1.07 -1.83 -16.02
N PHE A 386 -1.95 -0.83 -16.07
CA PHE A 386 -1.92 0.27 -15.12
C PHE A 386 -2.13 -0.25 -13.69
N CYS A 387 -3.14 -1.08 -13.48
CA CYS A 387 -3.47 -1.63 -12.16
C CYS A 387 -2.34 -2.49 -11.59
N LEU A 388 -1.73 -3.34 -12.41
CA LEU A 388 -0.61 -4.19 -12.02
C LEU A 388 0.58 -3.36 -11.55
N TRP A 389 1.00 -2.38 -12.34
CA TRP A 389 2.15 -1.54 -11.99
C TRP A 389 1.86 -0.58 -10.84
N ALA A 390 0.62 -0.11 -10.69
CA ALA A 390 0.18 0.63 -9.51
C ALA A 390 0.33 -0.21 -8.23
N CYS A 391 -0.16 -1.45 -8.25
CA CYS A 391 -0.05 -2.37 -7.11
C CYS A 391 1.40 -2.77 -6.83
N LEU A 392 2.21 -3.05 -7.86
CA LEU A 392 3.63 -3.35 -7.67
C LEU A 392 4.40 -2.16 -7.10
N GLY A 393 4.10 -0.95 -7.56
CA GLY A 393 4.65 0.27 -6.97
C GLY A 393 4.38 0.35 -5.48
N VAL A 394 3.12 0.12 -5.05
CA VAL A 394 2.74 0.11 -3.63
C VAL A 394 3.51 -0.97 -2.84
N GLN A 395 3.68 -2.17 -3.39
CA GLN A 395 4.46 -3.24 -2.74
C GLN A 395 5.93 -2.85 -2.58
N ILE A 396 6.56 -2.30 -3.63
CA ILE A 396 7.96 -1.86 -3.59
C ILE A 396 8.13 -0.72 -2.59
N PHE A 397 7.24 0.29 -2.62
CA PHE A 397 7.22 1.38 -1.66
C PHE A 397 7.14 0.87 -0.23
N PHE A 398 6.22 -0.06 0.05
CA PHE A 398 6.03 -0.63 1.39
C PHE A 398 7.31 -1.31 1.90
N LEU A 399 7.93 -2.16 1.08
CA LEU A 399 9.17 -2.85 1.45
C LEU A 399 10.34 -1.88 1.67
N ILE A 400 10.48 -0.84 0.86
CA ILE A 400 11.52 0.17 1.10
C ILE A 400 11.21 0.97 2.37
N TYR A 401 9.95 1.33 2.60
CA TYR A 401 9.55 2.09 3.78
C TYR A 401 9.70 1.28 5.08
N CYS A 402 9.64 -0.06 5.03
CA CYS A 402 9.94 -0.96 6.15
C CYS A 402 11.32 -0.73 6.79
N PHE A 403 12.30 -0.16 6.08
CA PHE A 403 13.61 0.17 6.67
C PHE A 403 13.58 1.37 7.63
N SER A 404 12.60 2.26 7.49
CA SER A 404 12.60 3.56 8.18
C SER A 404 11.34 3.85 9.02
N GLY A 405 10.28 3.06 8.84
CA GLY A 405 9.03 3.12 9.56
C GLY A 405 8.60 1.75 10.08
N ASN A 406 7.36 1.66 10.58
CA ASN A 406 6.77 0.39 11.03
C ASN A 406 5.50 -0.01 10.24
N PRO A 407 5.50 0.09 8.89
CA PRO A 407 4.30 -0.03 8.08
C PRO A 407 3.55 -1.38 8.20
N LEU A 408 4.21 -2.45 8.65
CA LEU A 408 3.56 -3.75 8.87
C LEU A 408 2.64 -3.79 10.09
N TYR A 409 2.73 -2.81 10.99
CA TYR A 409 1.90 -2.74 12.21
C TYR A 409 0.87 -1.61 12.14
N ASP A 410 0.96 -0.79 11.11
CA ASP A 410 0.21 0.44 10.91
C ASP A 410 -0.91 0.25 9.86
N PRO A 411 -2.21 0.43 10.22
CA PRO A 411 -3.32 0.19 9.29
C PRO A 411 -3.25 1.05 8.03
N GLN A 412 -2.72 2.27 8.14
CA GLN A 412 -2.44 3.15 7.00
C GLN A 412 -1.56 2.52 5.92
N CYS A 413 -0.77 1.49 6.26
CA CYS A 413 0.22 0.88 5.37
C CYS A 413 -0.10 -0.58 5.05
N TYR A 414 -0.31 -1.43 6.06
CA TYR A 414 -0.49 -2.87 5.82
C TYR A 414 -1.78 -3.16 5.04
N ILE A 415 -2.84 -2.37 5.22
CA ILE A 415 -4.10 -2.56 4.48
C ILE A 415 -3.87 -2.32 2.98
N PRO A 416 -3.42 -1.13 2.52
CA PRO A 416 -3.07 -0.93 1.11
C PRO A 416 -2.05 -1.93 0.56
N TYR A 417 -1.07 -2.34 1.37
CA TYR A 417 -0.06 -3.31 0.97
C TYR A 417 -0.66 -4.68 0.66
N PHE A 418 -1.36 -5.30 1.60
CA PHE A 418 -1.93 -6.62 1.36
C PHE A 418 -3.01 -6.58 0.27
N ILE A 419 -3.83 -5.52 0.19
CA ILE A 419 -4.75 -5.31 -0.93
C ILE A 419 -3.99 -5.31 -2.27
N SER A 420 -2.84 -4.64 -2.34
CA SER A 420 -2.02 -4.62 -3.55
C SER A 420 -1.42 -6.00 -3.89
N CYS A 421 -1.12 -6.84 -2.90
CA CYS A 421 -0.73 -8.24 -3.12
C CYS A 421 -1.88 -9.06 -3.69
N VAL A 422 -3.08 -8.97 -3.09
CA VAL A 422 -4.28 -9.68 -3.59
C VAL A 422 -4.63 -9.23 -5.01
N ALA A 423 -4.52 -7.93 -5.30
CA ALA A 423 -4.77 -7.36 -6.62
C ALA A 423 -3.79 -7.92 -7.68
N ALA A 424 -2.49 -8.02 -7.35
CA ALA A 424 -1.52 -8.62 -8.24
C ALA A 424 -1.84 -10.09 -8.54
N PHE A 425 -2.28 -10.86 -7.54
CA PHE A 425 -2.70 -12.26 -7.73
C PHE A 425 -4.00 -12.40 -8.52
N ALA A 426 -4.95 -11.47 -8.34
CA ALA A 426 -6.17 -11.40 -9.13
C ALA A 426 -5.84 -11.17 -10.62
N ILE A 427 -5.09 -10.11 -10.92
CA ILE A 427 -4.69 -9.77 -12.30
C ILE A 427 -3.88 -10.91 -12.94
N CYS A 428 -2.87 -11.43 -12.25
CA CYS A 428 -1.99 -12.46 -12.83
C CYS A 428 -2.66 -13.84 -12.92
N GLY A 429 -3.71 -14.09 -12.15
CA GLY A 429 -4.34 -15.40 -12.02
C GLY A 429 -5.55 -15.63 -12.91
N SER A 430 -6.32 -14.58 -13.25
CA SER A 430 -7.50 -14.69 -14.14
C SER A 430 -7.12 -15.19 -15.54
N ASP A 431 -5.93 -14.84 -16.03
CA ASP A 431 -5.49 -15.22 -17.37
C ASP A 431 -5.10 -16.70 -17.52
N LYS A 432 -4.72 -17.39 -16.42
CA LYS A 432 -4.45 -18.85 -16.47
C LYS A 432 -5.74 -19.63 -16.77
N MET A 433 -6.90 -19.13 -16.33
CA MET A 433 -8.19 -19.70 -16.72
C MET A 433 -8.45 -19.49 -18.22
N ILE A 434 -8.18 -18.29 -18.75
CA ILE A 434 -8.38 -17.98 -20.18
C ILE A 434 -7.50 -18.87 -21.08
N LEU A 435 -6.24 -19.11 -20.69
CA LEU A 435 -5.33 -19.99 -21.45
C LEU A 435 -5.83 -21.44 -21.46
N ASN A 436 -6.27 -21.97 -20.31
CA ASN A 436 -6.82 -23.32 -20.22
C ASN A 436 -8.14 -23.47 -20.98
N ASP A 437 -9.00 -22.46 -20.97
CA ASP A 437 -10.27 -22.49 -21.74
C ASP A 437 -9.99 -22.48 -23.24
N ARG A 438 -9.00 -21.72 -23.73
CA ARG A 438 -8.60 -21.73 -25.15
C ARG A 438 -8.01 -23.07 -25.59
N GLU A 439 -7.16 -23.69 -24.77
CA GLU A 439 -6.63 -25.03 -25.05
C GLU A 439 -7.73 -26.11 -25.01
N GLY A 440 -8.69 -26.01 -24.09
CA GLY A 440 -9.86 -26.87 -24.04
C GLY A 440 -10.79 -26.71 -25.25
N PHE A 441 -10.98 -25.47 -25.74
CA PHE A 441 -11.79 -25.18 -26.92
C PHE A 441 -11.13 -25.67 -28.22
N HIS A 442 -9.80 -25.58 -28.33
CA HIS A 442 -9.07 -26.16 -29.46
C HIS A 442 -9.04 -27.69 -29.43
N GLY A 443 -9.00 -28.32 -28.26
CA GLY A 443 -9.15 -29.77 -28.12
C GLY A 443 -10.55 -30.29 -28.50
N TYR A 444 -11.59 -29.46 -28.36
CA TYR A 444 -12.96 -29.79 -28.75
C TYR A 444 -13.25 -29.62 -30.25
N LEU A 445 -12.53 -28.71 -30.93
CA LEU A 445 -12.65 -28.49 -32.38
C LEU A 445 -11.81 -29.47 -33.21
N GLN A 446 -10.96 -30.28 -32.56
CA GLN A 446 -10.16 -31.33 -33.21
C GLN A 446 -10.69 -32.75 -32.96
N ARG A 447 -11.89 -32.92 -32.42
CA ARG A 447 -12.55 -34.22 -32.22
C ARG A 447 -13.78 -34.40 -33.08
#